data_AF-A0A6C1E7V0-F1
#
_entry.id   AF-A0A6C1E7V0-F1
#
_cell.length_a   1.000
_cell.length_b   1.000
_cell.length_c   1.000
_cell.angle_alpha   90.00
_cell.angle_beta   90.00
_cell.angle_gamma   90.00
#
_symmetry.space_group_name_H-M   'P 1'
#
loop_
_entity.id
_entity.type
_entity.pdbx_description
1 polymer ?
#
loop_
_entity_poly.entity_id
_entity_poly.type
_entity_poly.pdbx_seq_one_letter_code
_entity_poly.pdbx_strand_id
1 'polypeptide(L)'
;MKFSTSNYMALAIIATCALAAPVIYDTNSTAELMSPLSQEVLGWSHATFPAIYQTCNETNTRMLNAAFKDTVEVTTYGKSRLLNYGIDDAYYKRWFGNGSIFTVMGVFDQLMEASKGSMLMRCDDADGLCAANPNYYAGHHRESAPAETVICDYFYNSKAAFNYLL
;
A
#
# COMPACT_ATOMS: atom_id res chain seq x y z
N MET A 1 77.08 30.91 28.07
CA MET A 1 78.05 29.90 28.56
C MET A 1 77.27 28.72 29.12
N LYS A 2 77.57 27.49 28.67
CA LYS A 2 77.48 26.15 29.34
C LYS A 2 76.25 25.85 30.25
N PHE A 3 75.57 24.69 30.27
CA PHE A 3 75.78 23.33 29.75
C PHE A 3 74.50 22.49 30.04
N SER A 4 74.25 21.49 29.19
CA SER A 4 73.82 20.10 29.50
C SER A 4 72.49 19.79 30.21
N THR A 5 71.62 19.00 29.56
CA THR A 5 71.32 17.55 29.80
C THR A 5 69.99 17.21 29.09
N SER A 6 70.00 16.51 27.96
CA SER A 6 69.85 15.04 27.82
C SER A 6 68.61 14.46 28.51
N ASN A 7 67.53 14.27 27.75
CA ASN A 7 66.48 13.30 28.07
C ASN A 7 66.18 12.45 26.84
N TYR A 8 66.48 11.16 26.97
CA TYR A 8 66.19 10.12 26.00
C TYR A 8 64.72 9.71 26.14
N MET A 9 63.93 9.86 25.08
CA MET A 9 62.72 9.05 24.89
C MET A 9 62.93 8.20 23.64
N ALA A 10 63.17 6.91 23.85
CA ALA A 10 63.14 5.91 22.80
C ALA A 10 61.67 5.64 22.42
N LEU A 11 61.27 6.01 21.20
CA LEU A 11 60.02 5.51 20.60
C LEU A 11 60.27 4.07 20.12
N ALA A 12 59.62 3.10 20.75
CA ALA A 12 59.55 1.74 20.24
C ALA A 12 58.54 1.69 19.07
N ILE A 13 59.02 1.40 17.87
CA ILE A 13 58.18 1.14 16.69
C ILE A 13 57.73 -0.33 16.77
N ILE A 14 56.48 -0.57 17.11
CA ILE A 14 55.87 -1.90 17.01
C ILE A 14 55.44 -2.08 15.55
N ALA A 15 56.19 -2.87 14.78
CA ALA A 15 55.78 -3.32 13.46
C ALA A 15 54.72 -4.42 13.62
N THR A 16 53.44 -4.06 13.50
CA THR A 16 52.35 -5.04 13.39
C THR A 16 52.35 -5.65 11.99
N CYS A 17 52.83 -6.89 11.88
CA CYS A 17 52.58 -7.71 10.70
C CYS A 17 51.10 -8.10 10.68
N ALA A 18 50.30 -7.43 9.84
CA ALA A 18 48.97 -7.91 9.51
C ALA A 18 49.11 -9.15 8.61
N LEU A 19 48.97 -10.35 9.18
CA LEU A 19 48.76 -11.56 8.41
C LEU A 19 47.33 -11.50 7.86
N ALA A 20 47.16 -11.05 6.62
CA ALA A 20 45.92 -11.22 5.90
C ALA A 20 45.74 -12.73 5.64
N ALA A 21 44.79 -13.36 6.31
CA ALA A 21 44.38 -14.72 5.99
C ALA A 21 43.64 -14.70 4.63
N PRO A 22 43.92 -15.65 3.72
CA PRO A 22 43.13 -15.77 2.50
C PRO A 22 41.70 -16.17 2.88
N VAL A 23 40.72 -15.39 2.43
CA VAL A 23 39.32 -15.81 2.42
C VAL A 23 39.20 -16.92 1.38
N ILE A 24 39.03 -18.15 1.84
CA ILE A 24 38.65 -19.27 0.98
C ILE A 24 37.15 -19.07 0.72
N TYR A 25 36.79 -18.77 -0.53
CA TYR A 25 35.41 -18.85 -0.97
C TYR A 25 35.07 -20.32 -1.17
N ASP A 26 34.46 -20.95 -0.16
CA ASP A 26 33.79 -22.23 -0.35
C ASP A 26 32.56 -21.99 -1.23
N THR A 27 32.71 -22.23 -2.54
CA THR A 27 31.58 -22.41 -3.46
C THR A 27 30.94 -23.76 -3.20
N ASN A 28 30.24 -23.88 -2.07
CA ASN A 28 29.32 -24.98 -1.83
C ASN A 28 28.24 -24.56 -0.80
N SER A 29 27.49 -23.50 -1.11
CA SER A 29 26.24 -23.18 -0.41
C SER A 29 25.16 -24.20 -0.77
N THR A 30 25.23 -25.38 -0.16
CA THR A 30 24.11 -26.32 -0.09
C THR A 30 23.87 -26.70 1.36
N ALA A 31 23.14 -25.83 2.06
CA ALA A 31 22.22 -26.12 3.17
C ALA A 31 22.10 -24.89 4.09
N GLU A 32 21.79 -23.71 3.53
CA GLU A 32 20.95 -22.80 4.30
C GLU A 32 19.56 -23.43 4.33
N LEU A 33 19.08 -23.70 5.54
CA LEU A 33 17.73 -24.20 5.79
C LEU A 33 16.74 -23.30 5.04
N MET A 34 16.17 -23.85 3.98
CA MET A 34 15.03 -23.27 3.29
C MET A 34 13.86 -23.29 4.28
N SER A 35 13.67 -22.19 5.00
CA SER A 35 12.36 -21.84 5.54
C SER A 35 11.66 -21.01 4.47
N PRO A 36 10.79 -21.60 3.62
CA PRO A 36 9.74 -20.81 3.03
C PRO A 36 8.74 -20.60 4.16
N LEU A 37 8.99 -19.65 5.06
CA LEU A 37 7.85 -18.84 5.44
C LEU A 37 7.49 -18.15 4.14
N SER A 38 6.56 -18.75 3.38
CA SER A 38 5.78 -18.01 2.43
C SER A 38 5.44 -16.72 3.15
N GLN A 39 6.00 -15.61 2.70
CA GLN A 39 5.37 -14.34 2.98
C GLN A 39 3.95 -14.57 2.48
N GLU A 40 2.99 -14.84 3.39
CA GLU A 40 1.60 -14.90 3.02
C GLU A 40 1.40 -13.60 2.28
N VAL A 41 1.19 -13.69 0.97
CA VAL A 41 0.80 -12.52 0.19
C VAL A 41 -0.60 -12.25 0.66
N LEU A 42 -0.68 -11.54 1.79
CA LEU A 42 -1.91 -11.08 2.35
C LEU A 42 -2.38 -10.05 1.34
N GLY A 43 -3.44 -10.40 0.61
CA GLY A 43 -3.87 -9.72 -0.60
C GLY A 43 -4.59 -10.69 -1.54
N TRP A 44 -5.08 -10.17 -2.66
CA TRP A 44 -5.78 -10.94 -3.68
C TRP A 44 -4.92 -11.06 -4.93
N SER A 45 -4.80 -12.27 -5.48
CA SER A 45 -4.05 -12.51 -6.71
C SER A 45 -4.79 -12.06 -7.97
N HIS A 46 -6.11 -11.86 -7.86
CA HIS A 46 -7.00 -11.53 -8.99
C HIS A 46 -7.86 -10.30 -8.69
N ALA A 47 -7.24 -9.21 -8.25
CA ALA A 47 -7.94 -7.94 -8.10
C ALA A 47 -8.53 -7.48 -9.45
N THR A 48 -9.82 -7.18 -9.47
CA THR A 48 -10.54 -6.70 -10.65
C THR A 48 -11.09 -5.29 -10.42
N PHE A 49 -11.09 -4.47 -11.46
CA PHE A 49 -11.58 -3.09 -11.44
C PHE A 49 -12.59 -2.85 -12.57
N PRO A 50 -13.54 -1.91 -12.40
CA PRO A 50 -14.41 -1.48 -13.49
C PRO A 50 -13.60 -0.86 -14.62
N ALA A 51 -14.12 -0.92 -15.84
CA ALA A 51 -13.54 -0.19 -16.95
C ALA A 51 -13.75 1.33 -16.78
N ILE A 52 -12.75 2.13 -17.13
CA ILE A 52 -12.87 3.59 -17.16
C ILE A 52 -13.40 3.98 -18.54
N TYR A 53 -14.57 4.62 -18.55
CA TYR A 53 -15.23 5.04 -19.77
C TYR A 53 -14.54 6.25 -20.39
N GLN A 54 -14.68 6.41 -21.70
CA GLN A 54 -13.99 7.43 -22.50
C GLN A 54 -14.33 8.89 -22.16
N THR A 55 -15.32 9.12 -21.28
CA THR A 55 -15.65 10.46 -20.77
C THR A 55 -14.64 10.97 -19.74
N CYS A 56 -13.74 10.09 -19.27
CA CYS A 56 -12.61 10.47 -18.44
C CYS A 56 -11.39 10.88 -19.27
N ASN A 57 -10.88 12.09 -19.06
CA ASN A 57 -9.61 12.51 -19.66
C ASN A 57 -8.42 11.73 -19.05
N GLU A 58 -7.21 11.92 -19.60
CA GLU A 58 -6.00 11.21 -19.16
C GLU A 58 -5.66 11.47 -17.68
N THR A 59 -5.89 12.70 -17.19
CA THR A 59 -5.64 13.05 -15.78
C THR A 59 -6.60 12.33 -14.85
N ASN A 60 -7.89 12.36 -15.13
CA ASN A 60 -8.91 11.66 -14.36
C ASN A 60 -8.67 10.16 -14.39
N THR A 61 -8.34 9.61 -15.56
CA THR A 61 -7.99 8.19 -15.73
C THR A 61 -6.79 7.80 -14.87
N ARG A 62 -5.73 8.62 -14.85
CA ARG A 62 -4.56 8.38 -13.98
C ARG A 62 -4.94 8.38 -12.50
N MET A 63 -5.77 9.33 -12.06
CA MET A 63 -6.20 9.44 -10.67
C MET A 63 -7.11 8.27 -10.24
N LEU A 64 -8.00 7.81 -11.12
CA LEU A 64 -8.82 6.63 -10.86
C LEU A 64 -7.97 5.35 -10.76
N ASN A 65 -7.01 5.17 -11.67
CA ASN A 65 -6.08 4.05 -11.59
C ASN A 65 -5.23 4.08 -10.32
N ALA A 66 -4.83 5.26 -9.83
CA ALA A 66 -4.17 5.38 -8.54
C ALA A 66 -5.10 4.97 -7.39
N ALA A 67 -6.34 5.47 -7.37
CA ALA A 67 -7.33 5.09 -6.35
C ALA A 67 -7.66 3.59 -6.35
N PHE A 68 -7.65 2.93 -7.51
CA PHE A 68 -7.78 1.47 -7.60
C PHE A 68 -6.64 0.74 -6.90
N LYS A 69 -5.40 1.22 -7.06
CA LYS A 69 -4.23 0.66 -6.34
C LYS A 69 -4.34 0.90 -4.84
N ASP A 70 -4.70 2.10 -4.42
CA ASP A 70 -4.92 2.43 -3.02
C ASP A 70 -6.01 1.53 -2.41
N THR A 71 -7.04 1.19 -3.18
CA THR A 71 -8.11 0.27 -2.76
C THR A 71 -7.56 -1.13 -2.49
N VAL A 72 -6.67 -1.67 -3.35
CA VAL A 72 -5.99 -2.95 -3.09
C VAL A 72 -5.25 -2.89 -1.76
N GLU A 73 -4.44 -1.84 -1.56
CA GLU A 73 -3.58 -1.69 -0.39
C GLU A 73 -4.40 -1.58 0.89
N VAL A 74 -5.37 -0.67 0.93
CA VAL A 74 -6.21 -0.43 2.12
C VAL A 74 -7.05 -1.66 2.46
N THR A 75 -7.60 -2.35 1.45
CA THR A 75 -8.43 -3.53 1.70
C THR A 75 -7.56 -4.72 2.14
N THR A 76 -6.34 -4.81 1.60
CA THR A 76 -5.34 -5.80 2.03
C THR A 76 -4.96 -5.59 3.49
N TYR A 77 -4.66 -4.35 3.87
CA TYR A 77 -4.39 -3.98 5.26
C TYR A 77 -5.58 -4.28 6.16
N GLY A 78 -6.80 -3.92 5.71
CA GLY A 78 -8.04 -4.23 6.40
C GLY A 78 -8.18 -5.73 6.67
N LYS A 79 -8.04 -6.57 5.64
CA LYS A 79 -8.09 -8.04 5.77
C LYS A 79 -7.05 -8.56 6.74
N SER A 80 -5.81 -8.08 6.65
CA SER A 80 -4.74 -8.44 7.59
C SER A 80 -5.13 -8.15 9.03
N ARG A 81 -5.67 -6.94 9.28
CA ARG A 81 -6.09 -6.54 10.62
C ARG A 81 -7.20 -7.43 11.15
N LEU A 82 -8.20 -7.75 10.32
CA LEU A 82 -9.29 -8.65 10.71
C LEU A 82 -8.78 -10.04 11.09
N LEU A 83 -7.85 -10.60 10.31
CA LEU A 83 -7.27 -11.92 10.57
C LEU A 83 -6.43 -11.94 11.85
N ASN A 84 -5.67 -10.88 12.13
CA ASN A 84 -4.75 -10.83 13.26
C ASN A 84 -5.42 -10.44 14.59
N TYR A 85 -6.42 -9.56 14.57
CA TYR A 85 -7.01 -9.00 15.79
C TYR A 85 -8.49 -9.36 15.99
N GLY A 86 -9.17 -9.85 14.95
CA GLY A 86 -10.55 -10.34 15.04
C GLY A 86 -11.56 -9.29 15.50
N ILE A 87 -12.66 -9.77 16.07
CA ILE A 87 -13.79 -8.93 16.53
C ILE A 87 -13.47 -8.10 17.77
N ASP A 88 -12.38 -8.42 18.48
CA ASP A 88 -12.02 -7.72 19.70
C ASP A 88 -11.26 -6.42 19.48
N ASP A 89 -10.74 -6.22 18.27
CA ASP A 89 -10.05 -5.02 17.85
C ASP A 89 -10.90 -3.75 18.04
N ALA A 90 -10.27 -2.70 18.55
CA ALA A 90 -10.95 -1.42 18.79
C ALA A 90 -11.48 -0.79 17.49
N TYR A 91 -10.79 -0.98 16.35
CA TYR A 91 -11.26 -0.47 15.07
C TYR A 91 -12.40 -1.33 14.51
N TYR A 92 -12.34 -2.66 14.68
CA TYR A 92 -13.46 -3.53 14.33
C TYR A 92 -14.74 -3.09 15.05
N LYS A 93 -14.68 -2.98 16.38
CA LYS A 93 -15.83 -2.54 17.20
C LYS A 93 -16.32 -1.15 16.81
N ARG A 94 -15.41 -0.22 16.47
CA ARG A 94 -15.76 1.13 16.03
C ARG A 94 -16.55 1.16 14.72
N TRP A 95 -16.15 0.36 13.73
CA TRP A 95 -16.71 0.42 12.38
C TRP A 95 -17.84 -0.57 12.15
N PHE A 96 -17.78 -1.74 12.76
CA PHE A 96 -18.70 -2.86 12.51
C PHE A 96 -19.50 -3.27 13.76
N GLY A 97 -19.12 -2.81 14.95
CA GLY A 97 -19.82 -3.13 16.20
C GLY A 97 -19.91 -4.64 16.44
N ASN A 98 -21.14 -5.14 16.59
CA ASN A 98 -21.44 -6.56 16.75
C ASN A 98 -21.71 -7.27 15.41
N GLY A 99 -21.32 -6.66 14.28
CA GLY A 99 -21.45 -7.27 12.96
C GLY A 99 -20.64 -8.56 12.83
N SER A 100 -21.03 -9.40 11.88
CA SER A 100 -20.32 -10.65 11.58
C SER A 100 -19.00 -10.38 10.87
N ILE A 101 -17.89 -10.86 11.44
CA ILE A 101 -16.56 -10.72 10.81
C ILE A 101 -16.50 -11.42 9.46
N PHE A 102 -17.22 -12.55 9.32
CA PHE A 102 -17.33 -13.27 8.07
C PHE A 102 -18.03 -12.44 6.99
N THR A 103 -19.03 -11.63 7.34
CA THR A 103 -19.67 -10.72 6.39
C THR A 103 -18.70 -9.63 5.95
N VAL A 104 -17.95 -9.03 6.88
CA VAL A 104 -16.96 -7.99 6.54
C VAL A 104 -15.87 -8.56 5.63
N MET A 105 -15.31 -9.72 5.97
CA MET A 105 -14.31 -10.39 5.14
C MET A 105 -14.87 -10.77 3.76
N GLY A 106 -16.09 -11.30 3.70
CA GLY A 106 -16.75 -11.61 2.43
C GLY A 106 -16.98 -10.38 1.55
N VAL A 107 -17.29 -9.23 2.14
CA VAL A 107 -17.38 -7.95 1.41
C VAL A 107 -16.02 -7.53 0.85
N PHE A 108 -14.92 -7.71 1.59
CA PHE A 108 -13.57 -7.43 1.07
C PHE A 108 -13.22 -8.36 -0.09
N ASP A 109 -13.51 -9.65 0.02
CA ASP A 109 -13.27 -10.60 -1.07
C ASP A 109 -14.13 -10.26 -2.30
N GLN A 110 -15.41 -9.93 -2.11
CA GLN A 110 -16.29 -9.50 -3.21
C GLN A 110 -15.82 -8.18 -3.84
N LEU A 111 -15.42 -7.19 -3.04
CA LEU A 111 -14.91 -5.91 -3.52
C LEU A 111 -13.69 -6.12 -4.42
N MET A 112 -12.79 -7.03 -4.06
CA MET A 112 -11.52 -7.20 -4.75
C MET A 112 -11.58 -8.17 -5.92
N GLU A 113 -12.21 -9.33 -5.76
CA GLU A 113 -12.13 -10.40 -6.77
C GLU A 113 -13.39 -10.60 -7.61
N ALA A 114 -14.57 -10.13 -7.17
CA ALA A 114 -15.78 -10.31 -7.95
C ALA A 114 -15.66 -9.59 -9.30
N SER A 115 -16.10 -10.25 -10.38
CA SER A 115 -16.01 -9.73 -11.74
C SER A 115 -16.69 -8.35 -11.87
N LYS A 116 -15.95 -7.40 -12.44
CA LYS A 116 -16.44 -6.04 -12.75
C LYS A 116 -16.49 -5.79 -14.25
N GLY A 117 -16.48 -6.85 -15.06
CA GLY A 117 -16.36 -6.77 -16.52
C GLY A 117 -17.50 -6.01 -17.21
N SER A 118 -18.67 -5.89 -16.57
CA SER A 118 -19.79 -5.08 -17.06
C SER A 118 -19.85 -3.69 -16.43
N MET A 119 -19.01 -3.39 -15.43
CA MET A 119 -19.08 -2.13 -14.69
C MET A 119 -18.25 -1.04 -15.36
N LEU A 120 -18.77 0.19 -15.36
CA LEU A 120 -18.16 1.35 -15.97
C LEU A 120 -18.05 2.52 -14.98
N MET A 121 -16.86 3.10 -14.89
CA MET A 121 -16.62 4.38 -14.24
C MET A 121 -16.64 5.50 -15.26
N ARG A 122 -17.46 6.51 -15.04
CA ARG A 122 -17.66 7.65 -15.94
C ARG A 122 -17.27 8.95 -15.25
N CYS A 123 -16.83 9.94 -16.02
CA CYS A 123 -16.46 11.26 -15.49
C CYS A 123 -17.39 12.39 -15.97
N ASP A 124 -18.34 12.08 -16.85
CA ASP A 124 -19.41 12.99 -17.24
C ASP A 124 -20.58 12.92 -16.25
N ASP A 125 -21.19 14.08 -15.96
CA ASP A 125 -22.35 14.18 -15.08
C ASP A 125 -23.63 13.76 -15.80
N ALA A 126 -23.71 12.47 -16.16
CA ALA A 126 -24.78 11.91 -16.98
C ALA A 126 -26.19 12.09 -16.37
N ASP A 127 -26.29 12.26 -15.05
CA ASP A 127 -27.56 12.44 -14.34
C ASP A 127 -27.76 13.88 -13.82
N GLY A 128 -26.82 14.80 -14.04
CA GLY A 128 -26.88 16.19 -13.55
C GLY A 128 -26.72 16.34 -12.03
N LEU A 129 -26.40 15.25 -11.35
CA LEU A 129 -26.37 15.14 -9.90
C LEU A 129 -25.09 15.76 -9.33
N CYS A 130 -23.93 15.56 -9.97
CA CYS A 130 -22.68 16.16 -9.54
C CYS A 130 -22.76 17.70 -9.57
N ALA A 131 -23.30 18.28 -10.63
CA ALA A 131 -23.46 19.73 -10.79
C ALA A 131 -24.45 20.30 -9.76
N ALA A 132 -25.51 19.57 -9.44
CA ALA A 132 -26.45 19.96 -8.40
C ALA A 132 -25.84 19.88 -6.98
N ASN A 133 -24.78 19.11 -6.79
CA ASN A 133 -24.18 18.82 -5.48
C ASN A 133 -22.64 18.87 -5.50
N PRO A 134 -22.03 20.02 -5.88
CA PRO A 134 -20.64 20.09 -6.33
C PRO A 134 -19.58 19.74 -5.28
N ASN A 135 -19.93 19.77 -3.99
CA ASN A 135 -19.01 19.51 -2.88
C ASN A 135 -19.54 18.49 -1.87
N TYR A 136 -20.48 17.64 -2.28
CA TYR A 136 -21.19 16.75 -1.36
C TYR A 136 -20.74 15.29 -1.47
N TYR A 137 -20.75 14.72 -2.68
CA TYR A 137 -20.26 13.36 -2.93
C TYR A 137 -19.21 13.33 -4.03
N ALA A 138 -18.27 12.39 -3.88
CA ALA A 138 -17.20 12.15 -4.83
C ALA A 138 -17.68 11.39 -6.08
N GLY A 139 -18.87 10.81 -6.03
CA GLY A 139 -19.48 10.08 -7.13
C GLY A 139 -20.77 9.42 -6.68
N HIS A 140 -21.51 8.89 -7.63
CA HIS A 140 -22.78 8.20 -7.38
C HIS A 140 -22.99 7.05 -8.35
N HIS A 141 -23.76 6.07 -7.89
CA HIS A 141 -24.22 4.99 -8.74
C HIS A 141 -25.43 5.43 -9.56
N ARG A 142 -25.49 5.07 -10.84
CA ARG A 142 -26.60 5.47 -11.72
C ARG A 142 -27.79 4.52 -11.53
N GLU A 143 -28.91 5.01 -11.00
CA GLU A 143 -30.13 4.21 -10.88
C GLU A 143 -30.71 3.77 -12.23
N SER A 144 -30.57 4.62 -13.25
CA SER A 144 -31.05 4.34 -14.61
C SER A 144 -30.14 3.40 -15.41
N ALA A 145 -28.89 3.21 -14.96
CA ALA A 145 -27.90 2.34 -15.58
C ALA A 145 -27.05 1.66 -14.50
N PRO A 146 -27.55 0.59 -13.84
CA PRO A 146 -26.95 0.03 -12.63
C PRO A 146 -25.60 -0.68 -12.79
N ALA A 147 -24.98 -0.58 -13.96
CA ALA A 147 -23.60 -1.00 -14.17
C ALA A 147 -22.65 0.19 -14.27
N GLU A 148 -23.17 1.42 -14.19
CA GLU A 148 -22.40 2.64 -14.34
C GLU A 148 -22.33 3.41 -13.03
N THR A 149 -21.16 3.96 -12.76
CA THR A 149 -20.90 4.86 -11.64
C THR A 149 -20.28 6.13 -12.17
N VAL A 150 -20.86 7.27 -11.80
CA VAL A 150 -20.36 8.60 -12.14
C VAL A 150 -19.40 9.05 -11.05
N ILE A 151 -18.25 9.58 -11.45
CA ILE A 151 -17.25 10.19 -10.58
C ILE A 151 -17.31 11.70 -10.78
N CYS A 152 -17.64 12.42 -9.71
CA CYS A 152 -17.78 13.87 -9.73
C CYS A 152 -16.43 14.58 -9.57
N ASP A 153 -16.34 15.85 -10.01
CA ASP A 153 -15.13 16.68 -9.86
C ASP A 153 -14.65 16.78 -8.41
N TYR A 154 -15.58 16.72 -7.44
CA TYR A 154 -15.26 16.69 -6.02
C TYR A 154 -14.30 15.56 -5.64
N PHE A 155 -14.36 14.39 -6.29
CA PHE A 155 -13.40 13.31 -6.06
C PHE A 155 -11.96 13.72 -6.34
N TYR A 156 -11.73 14.44 -7.44
CA TYR A 156 -10.40 14.83 -7.87
C TYR A 156 -9.86 16.00 -7.03
N ASN A 157 -10.76 16.89 -6.59
CA ASN A 157 -10.39 18.10 -5.86
C ASN A 157 -10.27 17.89 -4.34
N SER A 158 -10.96 16.90 -3.77
CA SER A 158 -10.97 16.64 -2.32
C SER A 158 -9.82 15.77 -1.83
N LYS A 159 -9.07 15.11 -2.73
CA LYS A 159 -7.93 14.30 -2.35
C LYS A 159 -6.76 15.21 -1.92
N ALA A 160 -6.54 15.32 -0.61
CA ALA A 160 -5.26 15.77 -0.09
C ALA A 160 -4.18 14.73 -0.45
N ALA A 161 -3.00 15.18 -0.86
CA ALA A 161 -1.85 14.28 -0.97
C ALA A 161 -1.59 13.62 0.39
N PHE A 162 -1.36 12.31 0.41
CA PHE A 162 -1.16 11.49 1.61
C PHE A 162 0.07 11.92 2.48
N ASN A 163 0.77 12.99 2.10
CA ASN A 163 2.00 13.48 2.72
C ASN A 163 1.81 14.32 4.01
N TYR A 164 0.59 14.50 4.52
CA TYR A 164 0.33 15.42 5.63
C TYR A 164 -0.31 14.81 6.89
N LEU A 165 -0.46 13.48 6.99
CA LEU A 165 -1.08 12.86 8.16
C LEU A 165 -0.37 11.57 8.63
N LEU A 166 0.97 11.61 8.70
CA LEU A 166 1.78 10.74 9.56
C LEU A 166 2.68 11.60 10.43
#